data_AF-A0A443L7Q7-F1
#
_entry.id   AF-A0A443L7Q7-F1
#
_cell.length_a   1.000
_cell.length_b   1.000
_cell.length_c   1.000
_cell.angle_alpha   90.00
_cell.angle_beta   90.00
_cell.angle_gamma   90.00
#
_symmetry.space_group_name_H-M   'P 1'
#
loop_
_entity.id
_entity.type
_entity.pdbx_description
1 polymer ?
#
loop_
_entity_poly.entity_id
_entity_poly.type
_entity_poly.pdbx_seq_one_letter_code
_entity_poly.pdbx_strand_id
1 'polypeptide(L)'
;MGKRNLQEGQRRSCGSSAIPNGCSSHFDYPCPHGLDRFGPCARSALEAGIELPSLTGAFTDSAGGQPEDRGSGFDLRDQLVSFRLHGGQGSVIFHTKQAGISHSPARRGGGISLTMDQNETFRENLLAALAESGMTEAELSIKAGLNRRAVTDIRERRTVSPKISTVFALAQALHRDPGELLGIGQRYQLDRRLAEFLEQFGPEDQARFLDALTALPRPRAE
;
A
#
# COMPACT_ATOMS: atom_id res chain seq x y z
N MET A 1 32.60 53.52 -37.26
CA MET A 1 31.70 52.93 -38.28
C MET A 1 31.44 51.49 -37.84
N GLY A 2 30.37 51.14 -37.12
CA GLY A 2 28.99 50.95 -37.62
C GLY A 2 28.89 49.53 -38.21
N LYS A 3 28.07 48.57 -37.74
CA LYS A 3 26.75 48.61 -37.09
C LYS A 3 26.55 47.35 -36.22
N ARG A 4 25.81 47.53 -35.12
CA ARG A 4 25.24 46.51 -34.23
C ARG A 4 24.03 45.86 -34.94
N ASN A 5 23.87 44.54 -34.85
CA ASN A 5 22.60 43.87 -35.18
C ASN A 5 22.04 43.22 -33.91
N LEU A 6 21.10 43.96 -33.29
CA LEU A 6 20.04 43.43 -32.45
C LEU A 6 19.13 42.57 -33.34
N GLN A 7 18.83 41.34 -32.92
CA GLN A 7 17.54 40.75 -33.27
C GLN A 7 16.78 40.41 -32.00
N GLU A 8 15.62 41.05 -31.98
CA GLU A 8 14.69 41.25 -30.90
C GLU A 8 13.44 40.43 -31.21
N GLY A 9 12.79 39.90 -30.18
CA GLY A 9 11.34 39.72 -30.19
C GLY A 9 10.78 38.45 -30.82
N GLN A 10 10.60 37.42 -29.99
CA GLN A 10 9.40 36.57 -30.09
C GLN A 10 8.69 36.50 -28.73
N ARG A 11 7.87 37.52 -28.48
CA ARG A 11 6.73 37.45 -27.57
C ARG A 11 5.57 36.80 -28.32
N ARG A 12 5.19 35.58 -27.95
CA ARG A 12 3.88 34.99 -28.24
C ARG A 12 3.24 34.71 -26.87
N SER A 13 2.39 35.62 -26.42
CA SER A 13 0.93 35.55 -26.61
C SER A 13 0.31 34.56 -25.62
N CYS A 14 -0.10 35.10 -24.47
CA CYS A 14 -0.95 34.44 -23.49
C CYS A 14 -2.32 34.16 -24.12
N GLY A 15 -2.60 32.90 -24.40
CA GLY A 15 -3.94 32.44 -24.73
C GLY A 15 -4.76 32.27 -23.45
N SER A 16 -5.55 33.29 -23.12
CA SER A 16 -6.69 33.19 -22.21
C SER A 16 -7.76 32.34 -22.88
N SER A 17 -7.84 31.05 -22.56
CA SER A 17 -9.03 30.25 -22.84
C SER A 17 -9.92 30.26 -21.62
N ALA A 18 -11.05 30.93 -21.79
CA ALA A 18 -12.15 31.04 -20.86
C ALA A 18 -12.64 29.66 -20.40
N ILE A 19 -12.96 29.61 -19.10
CA ILE A 19 -13.66 28.53 -18.42
C ILE A 19 -15.14 28.59 -18.84
N PRO A 20 -15.72 27.54 -19.44
CA PRO A 20 -17.17 27.39 -19.45
C PRO A 20 -17.63 26.79 -18.11
N ASN A 21 -18.24 27.64 -17.28
CA ASN A 21 -19.19 27.22 -16.28
C ASN A 21 -20.39 26.57 -16.97
N GLY A 22 -20.71 25.33 -16.62
CA GLY A 22 -21.95 24.70 -17.04
C GLY A 22 -21.88 23.18 -17.01
N CYS A 23 -22.45 22.59 -15.97
CA CYS A 23 -23.53 21.60 -16.08
C CYS A 23 -23.79 20.99 -14.70
N SER A 24 -24.81 21.54 -14.04
CA SER A 24 -25.62 20.83 -13.07
C SER A 24 -26.29 19.65 -13.78
N SER A 25 -25.73 18.46 -13.69
CA SER A 25 -26.47 17.22 -13.96
C SER A 25 -26.80 16.57 -12.62
N HIS A 26 -27.96 16.99 -12.14
CA HIS A 26 -28.90 16.20 -11.35
C HIS A 26 -28.93 14.77 -11.92
N PHE A 27 -28.27 13.83 -11.25
CA PHE A 27 -28.50 12.41 -11.48
C PHE A 27 -29.20 11.87 -10.24
N ASP A 28 -30.51 11.67 -10.41
CA ASP A 28 -31.34 10.82 -9.60
C ASP A 28 -30.66 9.45 -9.44
N TYR A 29 -30.26 9.12 -8.22
CA TYR A 29 -30.01 7.73 -7.85
C TYR A 29 -31.37 7.10 -7.51
N PRO A 30 -31.89 6.16 -8.32
CA PRO A 30 -33.03 5.36 -7.89
C PRO A 30 -32.59 4.51 -6.69
N CYS A 31 -33.23 4.76 -5.55
CA CYS A 31 -33.17 3.88 -4.39
C CYS A 31 -33.73 2.50 -4.78
N PRO A 32 -32.99 1.39 -4.63
CA PRO A 32 -33.59 0.07 -4.72
C PRO A 32 -34.35 -0.22 -3.41
N HIS A 33 -35.59 0.28 -3.33
CA HIS A 33 -36.61 -0.33 -2.50
C HIS A 33 -37.10 -1.60 -3.21
N GLY A 34 -36.80 -2.76 -2.63
CA GLY A 34 -37.20 -4.06 -3.16
C GLY A 34 -37.09 -5.17 -2.12
N LEU A 35 -37.47 -4.87 -0.87
CA LEU A 35 -37.85 -5.91 0.10
C LEU A 35 -39.24 -6.39 -0.29
N ASP A 36 -39.34 -7.43 -1.11
CA ASP A 36 -40.52 -8.30 -1.17
C ASP A 36 -40.26 -9.49 -2.09
N ARG A 37 -39.88 -10.63 -1.48
CA ARG A 37 -40.24 -12.02 -1.84
C ARG A 37 -39.34 -13.01 -1.10
N PHE A 38 -39.57 -13.14 0.20
CA PHE A 38 -39.28 -14.40 0.88
C PHE A 38 -40.38 -15.40 0.47
N GLY A 39 -40.11 -16.20 -0.55
CA GLY A 39 -40.87 -17.40 -0.85
C GLY A 39 -40.44 -18.54 0.08
N PRO A 40 -41.38 -19.34 0.64
CA PRO A 40 -41.04 -20.47 1.49
C PRO A 40 -40.64 -21.67 0.63
N CYS A 41 -39.36 -21.78 0.29
CA CYS A 41 -38.85 -22.99 -0.35
C CYS A 41 -38.56 -24.06 0.70
N ALA A 42 -39.56 -24.93 0.87
CA ALA A 42 -39.45 -26.37 0.99
C ALA A 42 -38.35 -26.92 1.91
N ARG A 43 -38.74 -27.16 3.17
CA ARG A 43 -38.30 -28.34 3.93
C ARG A 43 -38.79 -29.61 3.23
N SER A 44 -37.90 -30.30 2.54
CA SER A 44 -38.01 -31.72 2.20
C SER A 44 -36.61 -32.31 2.34
N ALA A 45 -36.35 -33.03 3.43
CA ALA A 45 -36.51 -34.48 3.47
C ALA A 45 -35.51 -35.18 2.53
N LEU A 46 -34.32 -35.42 3.04
CA LEU A 46 -33.45 -36.52 2.61
C LEU A 46 -32.74 -37.03 3.86
N GLU A 47 -33.42 -37.98 4.50
CA GLU A 47 -32.78 -39.05 5.26
C GLU A 47 -31.83 -39.78 4.31
N ALA A 48 -30.53 -39.60 4.52
CA ALA A 48 -29.53 -40.55 4.08
C ALA A 48 -28.57 -40.71 5.25
N GLY A 49 -28.59 -41.91 5.83
CA GLY A 49 -27.73 -42.31 6.94
C GLY A 49 -26.27 -42.21 6.51
N ILE A 50 -25.63 -41.12 6.90
CA ILE A 50 -24.18 -41.03 6.96
C ILE A 50 -23.81 -41.39 8.39
N GLU A 51 -23.34 -42.61 8.58
CA GLU A 51 -22.65 -43.00 9.81
C GLU A 51 -21.37 -42.16 9.90
N LEU A 52 -21.41 -41.12 10.72
CA LEU A 52 -20.22 -40.39 11.13
C LEU A 52 -19.42 -41.28 12.09
N PRO A 53 -18.10 -41.47 11.88
CA PRO A 53 -17.27 -42.14 12.86
C PRO A 53 -17.24 -41.31 14.14
N SER A 54 -17.55 -41.98 15.26
CA SER A 54 -17.47 -41.44 16.61
C SER A 54 -16.04 -41.01 16.94
N LEU A 55 -15.74 -39.72 16.77
CA LEU A 55 -14.50 -39.09 17.22
C LEU A 55 -14.56 -38.87 18.75
N THR A 56 -14.46 -39.95 19.51
CA THR A 56 -14.07 -39.89 20.92
C THR A 56 -12.55 -39.77 21.01
N GLY A 57 -12.03 -38.58 20.70
CA GLY A 57 -10.65 -38.19 20.97
C GLY A 57 -10.62 -37.32 22.23
N ALA A 58 -10.02 -37.84 23.29
CA ALA A 58 -9.84 -37.13 24.55
C ALA A 58 -8.99 -35.86 24.31
N PHE A 59 -9.62 -34.69 24.41
CA PHE A 59 -8.92 -33.42 24.56
C PHE A 59 -8.31 -33.39 25.97
N THR A 60 -7.01 -33.57 26.07
CA THR A 60 -6.27 -33.23 27.28
C THR A 60 -6.10 -31.72 27.33
N ASP A 61 -6.69 -31.11 28.37
CA ASP A 61 -6.45 -29.75 28.80
C ASP A 61 -4.95 -29.47 28.98
N SER A 62 -4.38 -28.66 28.08
CA SER A 62 -3.10 -27.99 28.34
C SER A 62 -3.39 -26.59 28.86
N ALA A 63 -3.47 -26.52 30.20
CA ALA A 63 -3.47 -25.28 30.95
C ALA A 63 -2.10 -24.58 30.90
N GLY A 64 -2.13 -23.24 30.81
CA GLY A 64 -1.10 -22.39 31.42
C GLY A 64 -0.02 -21.83 30.51
N GLY A 65 -0.33 -20.75 29.79
CA GLY A 65 0.65 -19.81 29.24
C GLY A 65 0.32 -18.39 29.68
N GLN A 66 1.14 -17.83 30.57
CA GLN A 66 0.96 -16.50 31.15
C GLN A 66 1.04 -15.37 30.12
N PRO A 67 0.29 -14.26 30.30
CA PRO A 67 0.52 -13.02 29.57
C PRO A 67 1.72 -12.27 30.17
N GLU A 68 2.85 -12.25 29.45
CA GLU A 68 3.92 -11.29 29.70
C GLU A 68 3.44 -9.90 29.31
N ASP A 69 3.07 -9.15 30.33
CA ASP A 69 2.88 -7.71 30.36
C ASP A 69 4.19 -7.00 29.93
N ARG A 70 4.20 -6.43 28.73
CA ARG A 70 5.23 -5.46 28.30
C ARG A 70 4.56 -4.19 27.83
N GLY A 71 4.22 -3.36 28.81
CA GLY A 71 4.03 -1.94 28.60
C GLY A 71 5.27 -1.30 27.97
N SER A 72 5.07 -0.61 26.85
CA SER A 72 5.94 0.48 26.42
C SER A 72 5.05 1.65 25.98
N GLY A 73 4.61 2.41 26.98
CA GLY A 73 4.05 3.73 26.78
C GLY A 73 5.12 4.64 26.16
N PHE A 74 5.04 4.83 24.85
CA PHE A 74 5.73 5.93 24.18
C PHE A 74 4.85 7.18 24.28
N ASP A 75 4.97 7.86 25.42
CA ASP A 75 4.43 9.19 25.63
C ASP A 75 5.30 10.21 24.87
N LEU A 76 4.86 10.61 23.68
CA LEU A 76 5.58 11.51 22.77
C LEU A 76 4.98 12.91 22.77
N ARG A 77 4.58 13.37 23.96
CA ARG A 77 4.19 14.75 24.26
C ARG A 77 5.10 15.31 25.34
N ASP A 78 6.35 15.61 24.97
CA ASP A 78 7.11 16.71 25.56
C ASP A 78 8.47 16.84 24.87
N GLN A 79 8.55 17.77 23.92
CA GLN A 79 9.78 18.49 23.64
C GLN A 79 9.47 19.79 22.90
N LEU A 80 8.77 20.67 23.60
CA LEU A 80 8.74 22.09 23.30
C LEU A 80 9.78 22.75 24.20
N VAL A 81 11.02 22.88 23.73
CA VAL A 81 12.03 23.70 24.41
C VAL A 81 12.51 24.78 23.44
N SER A 82 12.01 25.99 23.70
CA SER A 82 12.58 27.23 23.20
C SER A 82 14.05 27.33 23.60
N PHE A 83 14.95 27.49 22.64
CA PHE A 83 16.25 28.10 22.90
C PHE A 83 16.42 29.36 22.08
N ARG A 84 16.23 30.48 22.78
CA ARG A 84 16.56 31.83 22.34
C ARG A 84 18.00 32.12 22.78
N LEU A 85 18.78 32.58 21.81
CA LEU A 85 20.19 33.01 21.81
C LEU A 85 20.64 33.79 23.05
N HIS A 86 21.84 33.49 23.55
CA HIS A 86 22.81 34.50 24.01
C HIS A 86 24.25 34.06 23.70
N GLY A 87 25.02 35.01 23.16
CA GLY A 87 26.42 34.82 22.79
C GLY A 87 27.35 34.76 23.99
N GLY A 88 28.46 34.05 23.79
CA GLY A 88 29.54 33.92 24.75
C GLY A 88 30.52 32.89 24.25
N GLN A 89 31.61 33.36 23.63
CA GLN A 89 32.68 32.52 23.11
C GLN A 89 33.37 31.77 24.26
N GLY A 90 33.34 30.44 24.19
CA GLY A 90 34.11 29.55 25.04
C GLY A 90 34.10 28.16 24.43
N SER A 91 35.07 27.85 23.56
CA SER A 91 35.20 26.50 23.00
C SER A 91 35.72 25.55 24.08
N VAL A 92 34.80 24.87 24.77
CA VAL A 92 35.15 23.75 25.64
C VAL A 92 35.09 22.48 24.80
N ILE A 93 36.26 21.96 24.44
CA ILE A 93 36.38 20.66 23.77
C ILE A 93 36.25 19.59 24.84
N PHE A 94 35.06 18.99 24.95
CA PHE A 94 34.86 17.81 25.78
C PHE A 94 35.35 16.57 25.03
N HIS A 95 36.47 15.99 25.46
CA HIS A 95 36.85 14.63 25.08
C HIS A 95 35.95 13.64 25.82
N THR A 96 34.77 13.35 25.27
CA THR A 96 33.98 12.20 25.73
C THR A 96 34.70 10.94 25.28
N LYS A 97 35.16 10.13 26.24
CA LYS A 97 35.68 8.78 26.00
C LYS A 97 34.62 8.01 25.21
N GLN A 98 34.90 7.85 23.92
CA GLN A 98 34.10 7.08 22.99
C GLN A 98 34.29 5.60 23.34
N ALA A 99 33.57 5.12 24.36
CA ALA A 99 33.48 3.71 24.68
C ALA A 99 32.82 3.00 23.47
N GLY A 100 33.45 1.92 23.03
CA GLY A 100 33.18 1.23 21.78
C GLY A 100 31.69 1.04 21.50
N ILE A 101 31.24 1.63 20.38
CA ILE A 101 29.94 1.34 19.82
C ILE A 101 29.96 -0.13 19.42
N SER A 102 29.19 -0.92 20.17
CA SER A 102 28.86 -2.31 19.90
C SER A 102 28.45 -2.47 18.43
N HIS A 103 29.24 -3.25 17.69
CA HIS A 103 28.84 -3.81 16.40
C HIS A 103 27.69 -4.78 16.63
N SER A 104 26.48 -4.25 16.80
CA SER A 104 25.29 -5.03 16.51
C SER A 104 25.39 -5.41 15.04
N PRO A 105 25.46 -6.70 14.66
CA PRO A 105 25.35 -7.06 13.28
C PRO A 105 23.95 -6.63 12.88
N ALA A 106 23.87 -5.52 12.14
CA ALA A 106 22.66 -5.18 11.42
C ALA A 106 22.32 -6.45 10.65
N ARG A 107 21.26 -7.14 11.09
CA ARG A 107 20.62 -8.18 10.30
C ARG A 107 20.47 -7.53 8.95
N ARG A 108 21.24 -8.02 7.97
CA ARG A 108 21.07 -7.68 6.57
C ARG A 108 19.69 -8.21 6.24
N GLY A 109 18.64 -7.45 6.58
CA GLY A 109 17.34 -7.59 5.95
C GLY A 109 17.68 -7.59 4.47
N GLY A 110 17.34 -8.69 3.80
CA GLY A 110 17.60 -8.86 2.38
C GLY A 110 17.02 -7.66 1.67
N GLY A 111 17.87 -6.67 1.42
CA GLY A 111 17.51 -5.51 0.65
C GLY A 111 17.12 -6.09 -0.69
N ILE A 112 15.85 -6.01 -1.02
CA ILE A 112 15.36 -6.30 -2.36
C ILE A 112 16.08 -5.28 -3.23
N SER A 113 17.26 -5.67 -3.72
CA SER A 113 18.01 -4.90 -4.68
C SER A 113 17.17 -5.00 -5.93
N LEU A 114 16.32 -3.99 -6.14
CA LEU A 114 15.52 -3.90 -7.33
C LEU A 114 16.51 -3.96 -8.50
N THR A 115 16.53 -5.08 -9.22
CA THR A 115 17.33 -5.20 -10.44
C THR A 115 16.88 -4.09 -11.38
N MET A 116 17.73 -3.63 -12.29
CA MET A 116 17.37 -2.54 -13.22
C MET A 116 16.02 -2.77 -13.93
N ASP A 117 15.65 -4.04 -14.12
CA ASP A 117 14.38 -4.49 -14.67
C ASP A 117 13.16 -4.04 -13.83
N GLN A 118 13.23 -4.11 -12.50
CA GLN A 118 12.09 -3.80 -11.61
C GLN A 118 11.74 -2.31 -11.58
N ASN A 119 12.73 -1.42 -11.77
CA ASN A 119 12.45 0.02 -11.88
C ASN A 119 11.75 0.36 -13.20
N GLU A 120 12.08 -0.35 -14.28
CA GLU A 120 11.43 -0.19 -15.58
C GLU A 120 9.98 -0.69 -15.51
N THR A 121 9.77 -1.88 -14.96
CA THR A 121 8.44 -2.44 -14.70
C THR A 121 7.59 -1.49 -13.85
N PHE A 122 8.17 -0.93 -12.78
CA PHE A 122 7.48 0.05 -11.95
C PHE A 122 7.04 1.28 -12.74
N ARG A 123 7.92 1.83 -13.57
CA ARG A 123 7.59 3.00 -14.38
C ARG A 123 6.49 2.70 -15.38
N GLU A 124 6.57 1.57 -16.08
CA GLU A 124 5.56 1.16 -17.06
C GLU A 124 4.19 0.96 -16.41
N ASN A 125 4.13 0.23 -15.30
CA ASN A 125 2.90 0.02 -14.54
C ASN A 125 2.34 1.33 -13.97
N LEU A 126 3.20 2.25 -13.52
CA LEU A 126 2.79 3.57 -13.04
C LEU A 126 2.15 4.39 -14.17
N LEU A 127 2.73 4.39 -15.36
CA LEU A 127 2.19 5.11 -16.52
C LEU A 127 0.88 4.49 -17.03
N ALA A 128 0.77 3.17 -17.02
CA ALA A 128 -0.48 2.48 -17.31
C ALA A 128 -1.58 2.85 -16.30
N ALA A 129 -1.28 2.79 -15.00
CA ALA A 129 -2.21 3.18 -13.95
C ALA A 129 -2.63 4.66 -14.01
N LEU A 130 -1.71 5.56 -14.41
CA LEU A 130 -2.03 6.96 -14.69
C LEU A 130 -3.01 7.10 -15.85
N ALA A 131 -2.77 6.40 -16.96
CA ALA A 131 -3.66 6.41 -18.11
C ALA A 131 -5.07 5.88 -17.78
N GLU A 132 -5.15 4.81 -16.99
CA GLU A 132 -6.42 4.22 -16.54
C GLU A 132 -7.20 5.12 -15.57
N SER A 133 -6.49 5.80 -14.66
CA SER A 133 -7.12 6.71 -13.70
C SER A 133 -7.54 8.06 -14.30
N GLY A 134 -7.04 8.40 -15.49
CA GLY A 134 -7.27 9.70 -16.13
C GLY A 134 -6.63 10.88 -15.41
N MET A 135 -5.74 10.65 -14.43
CA MET A 135 -5.05 11.71 -13.70
C MET A 135 -3.81 12.19 -14.45
N THR A 136 -3.50 13.47 -14.32
CA THR A 136 -2.23 14.02 -14.80
C THR A 136 -1.09 13.75 -13.81
N GLU A 137 0.16 13.76 -14.29
CA GLU A 137 1.35 13.55 -13.43
C GLU A 137 1.46 14.57 -12.29
N ALA A 138 1.04 15.81 -12.56
CA ALA A 138 1.06 16.89 -11.59
C ALA A 138 0.01 16.66 -10.49
N GLU A 139 -1.19 16.24 -10.87
CA GLU A 139 -2.26 15.89 -9.93
C GLU A 139 -1.86 14.69 -9.06
N LEU A 140 -1.29 13.65 -9.66
CA LEU A 140 -0.79 12.50 -8.92
C LEU A 140 0.29 12.89 -7.90
N SER A 141 1.25 13.74 -8.32
CA SER A 141 2.31 14.22 -7.42
C SER A 141 1.73 14.99 -6.23
N ILE A 142 0.72 15.85 -6.46
CA ILE A 142 0.04 16.61 -5.41
C ILE A 142 -0.75 15.67 -4.49
N LYS A 143 -1.52 14.74 -5.05
CA LYS A 143 -2.34 13.77 -4.29
C LYS A 143 -1.48 12.84 -3.43
N ALA A 144 -0.31 12.46 -3.91
CA ALA A 144 0.67 11.65 -3.17
C ALA A 144 1.50 12.45 -2.14
N GLY A 145 1.35 13.78 -2.07
CA GLY A 145 2.16 14.63 -1.18
C GLY A 145 3.64 14.67 -1.56
N LEU A 146 3.96 14.52 -2.85
CA LEU A 146 5.32 14.50 -3.38
C LEU A 146 5.66 15.83 -4.08
N ASN A 147 6.95 16.03 -4.39
CA ASN A 147 7.37 17.15 -5.22
C ASN A 147 6.65 17.07 -6.59
N ARG A 148 6.18 18.21 -7.11
CA ARG A 148 5.46 18.32 -8.40
C ARG A 148 6.23 17.71 -9.58
N ARG A 149 7.57 17.63 -9.50
CA ARG A 149 8.42 16.99 -10.52
C ARG A 149 8.67 15.50 -10.31
N ALA A 150 8.30 14.93 -9.15
CA ALA A 150 8.68 13.56 -8.80
C ALA A 150 8.21 12.53 -9.82
N VAL A 151 6.93 12.60 -10.24
CA VAL A 151 6.38 11.68 -11.24
C VAL A 151 7.02 11.90 -12.61
N THR A 152 7.25 13.15 -13.00
CA THR A 152 7.93 13.49 -14.27
C THR A 152 9.38 12.99 -14.29
N ASP A 153 10.12 13.09 -13.19
CA ASP A 153 11.50 12.59 -13.08
C ASP A 153 11.57 11.05 -13.12
N ILE A 154 10.53 10.37 -12.61
CA ILE A 154 10.38 8.91 -12.75
C ILE A 154 10.10 8.54 -14.21
N ARG A 155 9.18 9.27 -14.88
CA ARG A 155 8.87 9.06 -16.30
C ARG A 155 10.10 9.27 -17.19
N GLU A 156 10.85 10.33 -16.95
CA GLU A 156 12.04 10.72 -17.74
C GLU A 156 13.29 9.90 -17.39
N ARG A 157 13.17 8.86 -16.55
CA ARG A 157 14.29 8.00 -16.10
C ARG A 157 15.41 8.76 -15.38
N ARG A 158 15.12 9.95 -14.84
CA ARG A 158 16.11 10.72 -14.05
C ARG A 158 16.30 10.12 -12.66
N THR A 159 15.26 9.47 -12.14
CA THR A 159 15.33 8.73 -10.88
C THR A 159 15.61 7.26 -11.18
N VAL A 160 16.78 6.77 -10.77
CA VAL A 160 17.20 5.38 -11.03
C VAL A 160 16.43 4.39 -10.16
N SER A 161 16.16 4.74 -8.90
CA SER A 161 15.39 3.89 -7.98
C SER A 161 14.59 4.76 -7.01
N PRO A 162 13.26 4.84 -7.15
CA PRO A 162 12.43 5.58 -6.22
C PRO A 162 12.47 4.92 -4.84
N LYS A 163 12.45 5.73 -3.78
CA LYS A 163 12.37 5.21 -2.42
C LYS A 163 11.08 4.40 -2.26
N ILE A 164 11.13 3.36 -1.44
CA ILE A 164 9.96 2.53 -1.17
C ILE A 164 8.78 3.36 -0.64
N SER A 165 9.05 4.36 0.21
CA SER A 165 8.03 5.30 0.70
C SER A 165 7.34 6.08 -0.43
N THR A 166 8.09 6.44 -1.48
CA THR A 166 7.55 7.11 -2.67
C THR A 166 6.63 6.18 -3.45
N VAL A 167 7.01 4.91 -3.59
CA VAL A 167 6.16 3.90 -4.24
C VAL A 167 4.83 3.72 -3.50
N PHE A 168 4.88 3.57 -2.17
CA PHE A 168 3.66 3.45 -1.35
C PHE A 168 2.76 4.69 -1.43
N ALA A 169 3.34 5.90 -1.41
CA ALA A 169 2.57 7.14 -1.54
C ALA A 169 1.86 7.26 -2.91
N LEU A 170 2.56 6.89 -3.99
CA LEU A 170 1.98 6.86 -5.34
C LEU A 170 0.89 5.79 -5.47
N ALA A 171 1.13 4.59 -4.93
CA ALA A 171 0.17 3.49 -4.91
C ALA A 171 -1.13 3.88 -4.17
N GLN A 172 -0.99 4.50 -3.00
CA GLN A 172 -2.13 5.01 -2.22
C GLN A 172 -2.92 6.08 -2.97
N ALA A 173 -2.23 7.02 -3.63
CA ALA A 173 -2.89 8.06 -4.41
C ALA A 173 -3.65 7.51 -5.63
N LEU A 174 -3.16 6.42 -6.23
CA LEU A 174 -3.80 5.69 -7.34
C LEU A 174 -4.81 4.64 -6.88
N HIS A 175 -4.96 4.42 -5.57
CA HIS A 175 -5.78 3.33 -5.01
C HIS A 175 -5.40 1.95 -5.57
N ARG A 176 -4.10 1.69 -5.74
CA ARG A 176 -3.53 0.45 -6.27
C ARG A 176 -2.65 -0.24 -5.24
N ASP A 177 -2.47 -1.55 -5.39
CA ASP A 177 -1.50 -2.28 -4.56
C ASP A 177 -0.06 -1.94 -5.01
N PRO A 178 0.85 -1.61 -4.09
CA PRO A 178 2.24 -1.30 -4.44
C PRO A 178 2.98 -2.50 -5.04
N GLY A 179 2.59 -3.74 -4.72
CA GLY A 179 3.13 -4.96 -5.33
C GLY A 179 2.76 -5.10 -6.80
N GLU A 180 1.54 -4.72 -7.18
CA GLU A 180 1.14 -4.62 -8.59
C GLU A 180 2.01 -3.62 -9.34
N LEU A 181 2.19 -2.41 -8.78
CA LEU A 181 3.04 -1.39 -9.39
C LEU A 181 4.48 -1.88 -9.54
N LEU A 182 5.05 -2.55 -8.54
CA LEU A 182 6.41 -3.08 -8.59
C LEU A 182 6.56 -4.34 -9.47
N GLY A 183 5.47 -4.88 -10.05
CA GLY A 183 5.51 -6.11 -10.84
C GLY A 183 5.77 -7.37 -10.01
N ILE A 184 5.60 -7.30 -8.69
CA ILE A 184 5.76 -8.45 -7.76
C ILE A 184 4.52 -9.36 -7.81
N GLY A 185 3.50 -8.97 -8.59
CA GLY A 185 2.26 -9.70 -8.80
C GLY A 185 1.14 -9.23 -7.87
N GLN A 186 -0.08 -9.65 -8.19
CA GLN A 186 -1.24 -9.41 -7.33
C GLN A 186 -1.07 -10.14 -6.01
N ARG A 187 -1.09 -9.38 -4.92
CA ARG A 187 -1.28 -9.97 -3.60
C ARG A 187 -2.72 -10.44 -3.53
N TYR A 188 -2.91 -11.75 -3.46
CA TYR A 188 -4.22 -12.30 -3.16
C TYR A 188 -4.67 -11.74 -1.81
N GLN A 189 -5.71 -10.91 -1.83
CA GLN A 189 -6.33 -10.45 -0.59
C GLN A 189 -7.14 -11.61 -0.03
N LEU A 190 -6.51 -12.37 0.86
CA LEU A 190 -7.20 -13.36 1.67
C LEU A 190 -8.12 -12.62 2.65
N ASP A 191 -9.35 -13.10 2.81
CA ASP A 191 -10.22 -12.64 3.88
C ASP A 191 -9.49 -12.78 5.22
N ARG A 192 -9.56 -11.74 6.06
CA ARG A 192 -8.80 -11.68 7.30
C ARG A 192 -9.09 -12.88 8.21
N ARG A 193 -10.37 -13.29 8.31
CA ARG A 193 -10.74 -14.43 9.16
C ARG A 193 -10.20 -15.74 8.59
N LEU A 194 -10.19 -15.88 7.27
CA LEU A 194 -9.60 -17.04 6.61
C LEU A 194 -8.08 -17.09 6.81
N ALA A 195 -7.38 -15.95 6.70
CA ALA A 195 -5.95 -15.88 6.96
C ALA A 195 -5.61 -16.26 8.41
N GLU A 196 -6.33 -15.68 9.39
CA GLU A 196 -6.21 -16.01 10.82
C GLU A 196 -6.54 -17.49 11.11
N PHE A 197 -7.46 -18.09 10.35
CA PHE A 197 -7.76 -19.51 10.45
C PHE A 197 -6.61 -20.38 9.90
N LEU A 198 -6.11 -20.07 8.71
CA LEU A 198 -5.02 -20.83 8.08
C LEU A 198 -3.71 -20.76 8.87
N GLU A 199 -3.44 -19.64 9.53
CA GLU A 199 -2.25 -19.44 10.37
C GLU A 199 -2.19 -20.40 11.58
N GLN A 200 -3.33 -20.95 12.00
CA GLN A 200 -3.39 -21.95 13.08
C GLN A 200 -2.87 -23.33 12.66
N PHE A 201 -2.72 -23.56 11.35
CA PHE A 201 -2.30 -24.85 10.79
C PHE A 201 -0.88 -24.79 10.25
N GLY A 202 -0.17 -25.92 10.37
CA GLY A 202 1.15 -26.07 9.76
C GLY A 202 1.09 -26.13 8.22
N PRO A 203 2.24 -25.97 7.54
CA PRO A 203 2.28 -25.95 6.08
C PRO A 203 1.77 -27.25 5.43
N GLU A 204 1.96 -28.40 6.10
CA GLU A 204 1.44 -29.68 5.60
C GLU A 204 -0.09 -29.76 5.64
N ASP A 205 -0.71 -29.25 6.71
CA ASP A 205 -2.17 -29.23 6.85
C ASP A 205 -2.79 -28.19 5.92
N GLN A 206 -2.14 -27.04 5.74
CA GLN A 206 -2.56 -26.06 4.73
C GLN A 206 -2.57 -26.66 3.32
N ALA A 207 -1.58 -27.49 2.96
CA ALA A 207 -1.56 -28.21 1.69
C ALA A 207 -2.72 -29.21 1.57
N ARG A 208 -3.01 -29.96 2.63
CA ARG A 208 -4.17 -30.87 2.67
C ARG A 208 -5.49 -30.13 2.52
N PHE A 209 -5.64 -28.95 3.13
CA PHE A 209 -6.81 -28.11 2.92
C PHE A 209 -6.93 -27.64 1.47
N LEU A 210 -5.82 -27.26 0.84
CA LEU A 210 -5.82 -26.88 -0.58
C LEU A 210 -6.26 -28.05 -1.47
N ASP A 211 -5.74 -29.26 -1.22
CA ASP A 211 -6.14 -30.47 -1.94
C ASP A 211 -7.64 -30.76 -1.75
N ALA A 212 -8.14 -30.64 -0.51
CA ALA A 212 -9.56 -30.82 -0.23
C ALA A 212 -10.44 -29.78 -0.96
N LEU A 213 -10.03 -28.50 -0.96
CA LEU A 213 -10.76 -27.42 -1.64
C LEU A 213 -10.75 -27.58 -3.16
N THR A 214 -9.68 -28.14 -3.75
CA THR A 214 -9.62 -28.41 -5.20
C THR A 214 -10.46 -29.62 -5.62
N ALA A 215 -10.70 -30.57 -4.71
CA ALA A 215 -11.60 -31.70 -4.93
C ALA A 215 -13.09 -31.30 -4.89
N LEU A 216 -13.43 -30.17 -4.27
CA LEU A 216 -14.81 -29.68 -4.26
C LEU A 216 -15.26 -29.26 -5.67
N PRO A 217 -16.44 -29.72 -6.14
CA PRO A 217 -16.96 -29.31 -7.43
C PRO A 217 -17.21 -27.79 -7.42
N ARG A 218 -16.59 -27.08 -8.38
CA ARG A 218 -16.80 -25.63 -8.50
C ARG A 218 -18.28 -25.36 -8.78
N PRO A 219 -18.93 -24.48 -8.00
CA PRO A 219 -20.28 -24.05 -8.33
C PRO A 219 -20.26 -23.47 -9.75
N ARG A 220 -21.14 -23.97 -10.62
CA ARG A 220 -21.31 -23.39 -11.96
C ARG A 220 -21.81 -21.97 -11.73
N ALA A 221 -21.08 -20.98 -12.27
CA ALA A 221 -21.58 -19.61 -12.30
C ALA A 221 -22.83 -19.60 -13.19
N GLU A 222 -23.99 -19.35 -12.59
CA GLU A 222 -25.25 -19.07 -13.29
C GLU A 222 -25.30 -17.60 -13.72
#